data_AF-A0A084WA33-F1
#
_entry.id   AF-A0A084WA33-F1
#
_cell.length_a   1.000
_cell.length_b   1.000
_cell.length_c   1.000
_cell.angle_alpha   90.00
_cell.angle_beta   90.00
_cell.angle_gamma   90.00
#
_symmetry.space_group_name_H-M   'P 1'
#
loop_
_entity.id
_entity.type
_entity.pdbx_description
1 polymer ?
#
loop_
_entity_poly.entity_id
_entity_poly.type
_entity_poly.pdbx_seq_one_letter_code
_entity_poly.pdbx_strand_id
1 'polypeptide(L)'
;MKAPTVLLLLVASSCCLASPVSRSVQTRREIPEETLDLVYDTFVTVFRTVQATYPPELLQQLAKELLATGGHFDFSDELGAQLNEKTVELRANLKYALEDIAFAAAGLDPSDEVIVGKVHDYLDYAVDVLINSIPMDVVETLVVEVLAKEGSFDFTPELEATLLAALADAKVQLRQIVDYEFELFEDLIELDDEMRALINQIIDYMADETYQAIPWKLLEDIVYEVIENEGTIELSDALNERIEETLESLRQKLREVLESLESLFFPKSLKSLF
;
A
#
# COMPACT_ATOMS: atom_id res chain seq x y z
N MET A 1 -21.76 7.71 -11.49
CA MET A 1 -21.40 6.40 -12.11
C MET A 1 -22.06 5.24 -11.35
N LYS A 2 -21.64 3.98 -11.56
CA LYS A 2 -21.97 2.85 -10.68
C LYS A 2 -21.10 2.93 -9.42
N ALA A 3 -21.67 2.60 -8.25
CA ALA A 3 -20.94 2.56 -6.97
C ALA A 3 -19.59 1.78 -6.97
N PRO A 4 -19.43 0.61 -7.64
CA PRO A 4 -18.12 -0.06 -7.74
C PRO A 4 -16.99 0.83 -8.27
N THR A 5 -17.24 1.80 -9.16
CA THR A 5 -16.20 2.72 -9.67
C THR A 5 -15.61 3.61 -8.57
N VAL A 6 -16.43 3.99 -7.58
CA VAL A 6 -15.98 4.81 -6.43
C VAL A 6 -15.20 3.97 -5.43
N LEU A 7 -15.64 2.71 -5.19
CA LEU A 7 -14.89 1.72 -4.40
C LEU A 7 -13.52 1.42 -5.00
N LEU A 8 -13.41 1.42 -6.33
CA LEU A 8 -12.19 1.22 -7.10
C LEU A 8 -11.18 2.36 -6.95
N LEU A 9 -11.64 3.60 -7.06
CA LEU A 9 -10.79 4.78 -6.97
C LEU A 9 -10.32 5.03 -5.53
N LEU A 10 -11.21 4.84 -4.54
CA LEU A 10 -10.89 4.78 -3.10
C LEU A 10 -9.75 3.79 -2.80
N VAL A 11 -9.70 2.68 -3.53
CA VAL A 11 -8.67 1.64 -3.41
C VAL A 11 -7.38 1.99 -4.17
N ALA A 12 -7.48 2.69 -5.30
CA ALA A 12 -6.30 3.25 -5.97
C ALA A 12 -5.62 4.34 -5.12
N SER A 13 -6.38 5.12 -4.34
CA SER A 13 -5.83 6.04 -3.33
C SER A 13 -5.31 5.34 -2.09
N SER A 14 -5.90 4.21 -1.70
CA SER A 14 -5.44 3.41 -0.58
C SER A 14 -4.70 2.16 -1.06
N CYS A 15 -3.40 2.28 -1.34
CA CYS A 15 -2.48 1.14 -1.49
C CYS A 15 -2.30 0.32 -0.18
N CYS A 16 -3.27 0.40 0.72
CA CYS A 16 -3.45 -0.23 1.99
C CYS A 16 -4.96 -0.28 2.34
N LEU A 17 -5.58 -1.45 2.11
CA LEU A 17 -6.74 -2.10 2.79
C LEU A 17 -8.22 -1.74 2.47
N ALA A 18 -9.14 -2.05 3.42
CA ALA A 18 -10.31 -2.90 3.13
C ALA A 18 -11.50 -2.94 4.20
N SER A 19 -12.68 -3.58 3.91
CA SER A 19 -14.06 -3.39 4.52
C SER A 19 -15.10 -4.48 5.09
N PRO A 20 -15.08 -4.95 6.36
CA PRO A 20 -16.54 -5.93 7.43
C PRO A 20 -17.83 -5.57 8.28
N VAL A 21 -18.97 -6.15 7.91
CA VAL A 21 -19.95 -6.84 8.83
C VAL A 21 -20.84 -5.97 9.74
N SER A 22 -21.92 -5.45 9.12
CA SER A 22 -23.31 -5.82 9.45
C SER A 22 -23.91 -5.53 10.86
N ARG A 23 -25.22 -5.62 11.15
CA ARG A 23 -26.45 -5.91 10.40
C ARG A 23 -27.56 -5.07 11.09
N SER A 24 -28.69 -4.68 10.51
CA SER A 24 -29.76 -5.40 9.78
C SER A 24 -31.00 -4.47 9.82
N VAL A 25 -31.96 -4.39 8.90
CA VAL A 25 -32.09 -4.62 7.44
C VAL A 25 -33.01 -3.45 6.95
N GLN A 26 -33.25 -3.12 5.67
CA GLN A 26 -33.71 -3.94 4.55
C GLN A 26 -33.32 -3.33 3.18
N THR A 27 -32.23 -3.78 2.57
CA THR A 27 -32.09 -4.11 1.14
C THR A 27 -30.67 -4.64 0.94
N ARG A 28 -30.50 -5.69 0.11
CA ARG A 28 -29.15 -6.23 -0.16
C ARG A 28 -28.45 -5.40 -1.23
N ARG A 29 -27.25 -4.93 -0.91
CA ARG A 29 -26.12 -4.82 -1.83
C ARG A 29 -24.91 -5.38 -1.09
N GLU A 30 -24.54 -6.60 -1.42
CA GLU A 30 -23.22 -7.14 -1.06
C GLU A 30 -22.16 -6.38 -1.88
N ILE A 31 -20.93 -6.19 -1.38
CA ILE A 31 -19.84 -5.68 -2.22
C ILE A 31 -19.60 -6.75 -3.31
N PRO A 32 -19.58 -6.40 -4.62
CA PRO A 32 -19.41 -7.39 -5.67
C PRO A 32 -18.06 -8.12 -5.52
N GLU A 33 -18.03 -9.43 -5.74
CA GLU A 33 -16.79 -10.21 -5.76
C GLU A 33 -15.82 -9.65 -6.81
N GLU A 34 -16.35 -9.23 -7.97
CA GLU A 34 -15.66 -8.46 -9.03
C GLU A 34 -14.94 -7.19 -8.52
N THR A 35 -15.43 -6.56 -7.44
CA THR A 35 -14.79 -5.40 -6.80
C THR A 35 -13.72 -5.84 -5.80
N LEU A 36 -13.96 -6.91 -5.05
CA LEU A 36 -13.01 -7.45 -4.06
C LEU A 36 -11.75 -8.03 -4.73
N ASP A 37 -11.92 -8.82 -5.78
CA ASP A 37 -10.82 -9.36 -6.59
C ASP A 37 -9.98 -8.23 -7.19
N LEU A 38 -10.63 -7.16 -7.64
CA LEU A 38 -9.99 -6.00 -8.25
C LEU A 38 -9.21 -5.14 -7.25
N VAL A 39 -9.61 -5.07 -5.98
CA VAL A 39 -8.76 -4.52 -4.91
C VAL A 39 -7.48 -5.33 -4.76
N TYR A 40 -7.63 -6.66 -4.71
CA TYR A 40 -6.49 -7.56 -4.53
C TYR A 40 -5.54 -7.53 -5.72
N ASP A 41 -6.06 -7.57 -6.96
CA ASP A 41 -5.26 -7.47 -8.17
C ASP A 41 -4.53 -6.13 -8.27
N THR A 42 -5.13 -5.03 -7.78
CA THR A 42 -4.44 -3.73 -7.66
C THR A 42 -3.28 -3.79 -6.68
N PHE A 43 -3.50 -4.31 -5.47
CA PHE A 43 -2.44 -4.48 -4.46
C PHE A 43 -1.28 -5.37 -4.96
N VAL A 44 -1.60 -6.52 -5.56
CA VAL A 44 -0.61 -7.45 -6.14
C VAL A 44 0.13 -6.80 -7.30
N THR A 45 -0.54 -6.00 -8.13
CA THR A 45 0.09 -5.30 -9.25
C THR A 45 1.07 -4.23 -8.77
N VAL A 46 0.70 -3.43 -7.76
CA VAL A 46 1.63 -2.46 -7.14
C VAL A 46 2.85 -3.19 -6.57
N PHE A 47 2.66 -4.26 -5.80
CA PHE A 47 3.76 -5.05 -5.23
C PHE A 47 4.69 -5.65 -6.31
N ARG A 48 4.12 -6.29 -7.33
CA ARG A 48 4.89 -6.88 -8.45
C ARG A 48 5.61 -5.82 -9.28
N THR A 49 5.02 -4.64 -9.46
CA THR A 49 5.66 -3.53 -10.17
C THR A 49 6.85 -2.96 -9.39
N VAL A 50 6.76 -2.86 -8.06
CA VAL A 50 7.92 -2.55 -7.21
C VAL A 50 9.00 -3.62 -7.40
N GLN A 51 8.67 -4.89 -7.21
CA GLN A 51 9.61 -6.01 -7.32
C GLN A 51 10.29 -6.10 -8.70
N ALA A 52 9.55 -5.87 -9.79
CA ALA A 52 10.07 -5.93 -11.16
C ALA A 52 10.94 -4.71 -11.53
N THR A 53 10.79 -3.57 -10.84
CA THR A 53 11.56 -2.36 -11.13
C THR A 53 12.98 -2.45 -10.56
N TYR A 54 13.19 -3.09 -9.40
CA TYR A 54 14.50 -3.24 -8.76
C TYR A 54 15.11 -4.62 -9.07
N PRO A 55 16.10 -4.72 -9.98
CA PRO A 55 16.69 -6.00 -10.34
C PRO A 55 17.50 -6.62 -9.19
N PRO A 56 17.65 -7.96 -9.13
CA PRO A 56 18.34 -8.64 -8.04
C PRO A 56 19.77 -8.15 -7.79
N GLU A 57 20.51 -7.80 -8.84
CA GLU A 57 21.89 -7.33 -8.75
C GLU A 57 21.98 -5.99 -7.99
N LEU A 58 21.02 -5.07 -8.21
CA LEU A 58 20.92 -3.79 -7.51
C LEU A 58 20.52 -4.00 -6.04
N LEU A 59 19.58 -4.90 -5.79
CA LEU A 59 19.16 -5.26 -4.42
C LEU A 59 20.30 -5.95 -3.64
N GLN A 60 21.13 -6.76 -4.29
CA GLN A 60 22.33 -7.36 -3.69
C GLN A 60 23.44 -6.33 -3.44
N GLN A 61 23.61 -5.33 -4.32
CA GLN A 61 24.53 -4.21 -4.07
C GLN A 61 24.06 -3.38 -2.87
N LEU A 62 22.77 -3.02 -2.83
CA LEU A 62 22.16 -2.30 -1.72
C LEU A 62 22.35 -3.04 -0.38
N ALA A 63 22.06 -4.35 -0.33
CA ALA A 63 22.27 -5.17 0.86
C ALA A 63 23.74 -5.14 1.34
N LYS A 64 24.71 -5.21 0.41
CA LYS A 64 26.14 -5.19 0.73
C LYS A 64 26.64 -3.83 1.18
N GLU A 65 26.16 -2.73 0.59
CA GLU A 65 26.49 -1.38 1.06
C GLU A 65 25.86 -1.12 2.44
N LEU A 66 24.62 -1.53 2.70
CA LEU A 66 23.99 -1.45 4.03
C LEU A 66 24.75 -2.25 5.10
N LEU A 67 25.21 -3.47 4.81
CA LEU A 67 26.03 -4.24 5.75
C LEU A 67 27.40 -3.59 6.00
N ALA A 68 27.97 -2.91 5.00
CA ALA A 68 29.25 -2.19 5.13
C ALA A 68 29.13 -0.87 5.91
N THR A 69 27.99 -0.17 5.83
CA THR A 69 27.72 1.08 6.57
C THR A 69 27.11 0.85 7.95
N GLY A 70 26.69 -0.37 8.29
CA GLY A 70 25.95 -0.68 9.52
C GLY A 70 24.48 -0.24 9.46
N GLY A 71 23.92 -0.14 8.25
CA GLY A 71 22.53 0.23 7.97
C GLY A 71 22.34 1.69 7.56
N HIS A 72 23.36 2.52 7.70
CA HIS A 72 23.31 3.93 7.33
C HIS A 72 23.21 4.12 5.81
N PHE A 73 22.45 5.12 5.37
CA PHE A 73 22.19 5.40 3.95
C PHE A 73 23.29 6.27 3.30
N ASP A 74 24.54 6.08 3.73
CA ASP A 74 25.77 6.66 3.17
C ASP A 74 26.23 5.85 1.94
N PHE A 75 25.35 5.75 0.95
CA PHE A 75 25.56 4.97 -0.27
C PHE A 75 26.60 5.59 -1.20
N SER A 76 27.27 4.76 -2.00
CA SER A 76 28.14 5.23 -3.07
C SER A 76 27.39 6.11 -4.08
N ASP A 77 28.08 7.11 -4.67
CA ASP A 77 27.52 7.99 -5.71
C ASP A 77 26.87 7.19 -6.87
N GLU A 78 27.43 6.01 -7.17
CA GLU A 78 26.96 5.10 -8.21
C GLU A 78 25.67 4.37 -7.80
N LEU A 79 25.60 3.79 -6.59
CA LEU A 79 24.37 3.18 -6.08
C LEU A 79 23.27 4.24 -5.91
N GLY A 80 23.61 5.40 -5.36
CA GLY A 80 22.69 6.53 -5.21
C GLY A 80 22.10 6.99 -6.54
N ALA A 81 22.91 7.06 -7.61
CA ALA A 81 22.42 7.36 -8.95
C ALA A 81 21.46 6.29 -9.48
N GLN A 82 21.81 5.00 -9.35
CA GLN A 82 20.96 3.88 -9.81
C GLN A 82 19.63 3.80 -9.05
N LEU A 83 19.63 4.01 -7.73
CA LEU A 83 18.41 4.05 -6.93
C LEU A 83 17.50 5.22 -7.34
N ASN A 84 18.06 6.42 -7.59
CA ASN A 84 17.30 7.56 -8.08
C ASN A 84 16.68 7.29 -9.47
N GLU A 85 17.45 6.71 -10.41
CA GLU A 85 16.94 6.30 -11.73
C GLU A 85 15.79 5.29 -11.59
N LYS A 86 15.95 4.26 -10.75
CA LYS A 86 14.89 3.28 -10.47
C LYS A 86 13.69 3.85 -9.74
N THR A 87 13.83 4.92 -8.97
CA THR A 87 12.68 5.59 -8.33
C THR A 87 11.91 6.47 -9.35
N VAL A 88 12.55 6.90 -10.44
CA VAL A 88 11.86 7.53 -11.58
C VAL A 88 11.20 6.47 -12.46
N GLU A 89 11.88 5.36 -12.73
CA GLU A 89 11.32 4.21 -13.45
C GLU A 89 10.08 3.64 -12.73
N LEU A 90 10.14 3.53 -11.39
CA LEU A 90 9.03 3.05 -10.57
C LEU A 90 7.77 3.93 -10.71
N ARG A 91 7.93 5.26 -10.73
CA ARG A 91 6.82 6.20 -10.95
C ARG A 91 6.12 5.92 -12.27
N ALA A 92 6.89 5.75 -13.35
CA ALA A 92 6.33 5.45 -14.67
C ALA A 92 5.66 4.07 -14.69
N ASN A 93 6.33 3.03 -14.19
CA ASN A 93 5.82 1.66 -14.18
C ASN A 93 4.52 1.54 -13.37
N LEU A 94 4.43 2.19 -12.19
CA LEU A 94 3.21 2.20 -11.38
C LEU A 94 2.06 2.96 -12.05
N LYS A 95 2.34 4.13 -12.67
CA LYS A 95 1.33 4.90 -13.41
C LYS A 95 0.72 4.06 -14.54
N TYR A 96 1.56 3.44 -15.38
CA TYR A 96 1.07 2.53 -16.45
C TYR A 96 0.31 1.31 -15.92
N ALA A 97 0.80 0.66 -14.86
CA ALA A 97 0.16 -0.54 -14.32
C ALA A 97 -1.21 -0.24 -13.67
N LEU A 98 -1.37 0.93 -13.06
CA LEU A 98 -2.66 1.39 -12.52
C LEU A 98 -3.59 1.92 -13.62
N GLU A 99 -3.05 2.51 -14.69
CA GLU A 99 -3.79 2.93 -15.88
C GLU A 99 -4.45 1.75 -16.61
N ASP A 100 -3.70 0.65 -16.82
CA ASP A 100 -4.22 -0.60 -17.38
C ASP A 100 -5.40 -1.14 -16.54
N ILE A 101 -5.29 -1.09 -15.20
CA ILE A 101 -6.37 -1.49 -14.29
C ILE A 101 -7.60 -0.56 -14.41
N ALA A 102 -7.37 0.76 -14.47
CA ALA A 102 -8.42 1.77 -14.55
C ALA A 102 -9.24 1.67 -15.86
N PHE A 103 -8.62 1.32 -17.00
CA PHE A 103 -9.36 1.14 -18.25
C PHE A 103 -9.86 -0.30 -18.45
N ALA A 104 -9.03 -1.32 -18.23
CA ALA A 104 -9.40 -2.70 -18.56
C ALA A 104 -10.33 -3.37 -17.54
N ALA A 105 -10.20 -3.05 -16.25
CA ALA A 105 -10.92 -3.72 -15.17
C ALA A 105 -11.98 -2.83 -14.51
N ALA A 106 -11.69 -1.55 -14.27
CA ALA A 106 -12.69 -0.61 -13.73
C ALA A 106 -13.77 -0.19 -14.75
N GLY A 107 -13.52 -0.42 -16.05
CA GLY A 107 -14.48 -0.16 -17.12
C GLY A 107 -14.71 1.32 -17.41
N LEU A 108 -13.71 2.17 -17.14
CA LEU A 108 -13.66 3.53 -17.65
C LEU A 108 -13.44 3.50 -19.17
N ASP A 109 -14.05 4.41 -19.92
CA ASP A 109 -13.99 4.39 -21.39
C ASP A 109 -12.66 5.01 -21.88
N PRO A 110 -11.74 4.23 -22.48
CA PRO A 110 -10.46 4.75 -22.96
C PRO A 110 -10.59 5.56 -24.27
N SER A 111 -11.82 5.74 -24.79
CA SER A 111 -12.11 6.63 -25.92
C SER A 111 -12.72 7.98 -25.51
N ASP A 112 -12.99 8.19 -24.21
CA ASP A 112 -13.37 9.50 -23.67
C ASP A 112 -12.11 10.26 -23.20
N GLU A 113 -11.65 11.21 -24.02
CA GLU A 113 -10.45 12.04 -23.73
C GLU A 113 -10.55 12.80 -22.39
N VAL A 114 -11.75 13.07 -21.87
CA VAL A 114 -11.95 13.76 -20.58
C VAL A 114 -11.80 12.79 -19.42
N ILE A 115 -12.30 11.56 -19.55
CA ILE A 115 -12.08 10.50 -18.54
C ILE A 115 -10.60 10.12 -18.52
N VAL A 116 -9.97 9.93 -19.69
CA VAL A 116 -8.55 9.60 -19.80
C VAL A 116 -7.68 10.67 -19.14
N GLY A 117 -7.91 11.96 -19.44
CA GLY A 117 -7.19 13.07 -18.81
C GLY A 117 -7.32 13.07 -17.28
N LYS A 118 -8.53 12.85 -16.75
CA LYS A 118 -8.74 12.75 -15.29
C LYS A 118 -8.06 11.53 -14.66
N VAL A 119 -8.00 10.39 -15.36
CA VAL A 119 -7.25 9.22 -14.88
C VAL A 119 -5.75 9.52 -14.84
N HIS A 120 -5.20 10.19 -15.86
CA HIS A 120 -3.79 10.61 -15.87
C HIS A 120 -3.47 11.61 -14.76
N ASP A 121 -4.23 12.71 -14.64
CA ASP A 121 -4.05 13.71 -13.58
C ASP A 121 -4.08 13.07 -12.17
N TYR A 122 -5.04 12.17 -11.94
CA TYR A 122 -5.18 11.43 -10.68
C TYR A 122 -3.99 10.50 -10.39
N LEU A 123 -3.59 9.66 -11.35
CA LEU A 123 -2.48 8.72 -11.17
C LEU A 123 -1.13 9.45 -11.09
N ASP A 124 -0.98 10.60 -11.75
CA ASP A 124 0.19 11.45 -11.61
C ASP A 124 0.36 11.91 -10.16
N TYR A 125 -0.70 12.45 -9.55
CA TYR A 125 -0.70 12.88 -8.15
C TYR A 125 -0.56 11.71 -7.18
N ALA A 126 -1.38 10.66 -7.33
CA ALA A 126 -1.44 9.54 -6.39
C ALA A 126 -0.09 8.81 -6.27
N VAL A 127 0.55 8.47 -7.39
CA VAL A 127 1.83 7.74 -7.37
C VAL A 127 2.98 8.60 -6.83
N ASP A 128 2.96 9.92 -7.08
CA ASP A 128 3.95 10.82 -6.50
C ASP A 128 3.74 11.01 -4.99
N VAL A 129 2.51 11.13 -4.50
CA VAL A 129 2.22 11.15 -3.05
C VAL A 129 2.66 9.84 -2.40
N LEU A 130 2.29 8.68 -2.97
CA LEU A 130 2.64 7.37 -2.43
C LEU A 130 4.16 7.18 -2.29
N ILE A 131 4.94 7.44 -3.34
CA ILE A 131 6.40 7.28 -3.29
C ILE A 131 7.06 8.30 -2.36
N ASN A 132 6.58 9.56 -2.34
CA ASN A 132 7.15 10.60 -1.47
C ASN A 132 6.68 10.49 -0.01
N SER A 133 5.67 9.65 0.30
CA SER A 133 5.19 9.41 1.66
C SER A 133 6.08 8.49 2.50
N ILE A 134 7.08 7.83 1.89
CA ILE A 134 7.99 6.90 2.56
C ILE A 134 9.02 7.70 3.37
N PRO A 135 9.01 7.65 4.72
CA PRO A 135 9.92 8.44 5.54
C PRO A 135 11.29 7.74 5.62
N MET A 136 12.16 8.05 4.66
CA MET A 136 13.44 7.34 4.47
C MET A 136 14.39 7.44 5.67
N ASP A 137 14.28 8.47 6.51
CA ASP A 137 15.00 8.61 7.78
C ASP A 137 14.52 7.62 8.85
N VAL A 138 13.22 7.32 8.87
CA VAL A 138 12.65 6.26 9.72
C VAL A 138 13.03 4.87 9.20
N VAL A 139 13.09 4.69 7.87
CA VAL A 139 13.57 3.44 7.26
C VAL A 139 15.07 3.23 7.52
N GLU A 140 15.90 4.27 7.47
CA GLU A 140 17.31 4.19 7.89
C GLU A 140 17.42 3.79 9.36
N THR A 141 16.66 4.46 10.24
CA THR A 141 16.66 4.16 11.69
C THR A 141 16.24 2.71 11.98
N LEU A 142 15.24 2.20 11.26
CA LEU A 142 14.82 0.79 11.30
C LEU A 142 15.96 -0.15 10.91
N VAL A 143 16.60 0.08 9.77
CA VAL A 143 17.66 -0.82 9.24
C VAL A 143 18.91 -0.78 10.13
N VAL A 144 19.32 0.40 10.62
CA VAL A 144 20.43 0.55 11.56
C VAL A 144 20.16 -0.22 12.86
N GLU A 145 18.94 -0.15 13.41
CA GLU A 145 18.63 -0.88 14.65
C GLU A 145 18.56 -2.40 14.44
N VAL A 146 17.97 -2.86 13.33
CA VAL A 146 17.91 -4.29 12.96
C VAL A 146 19.33 -4.86 12.79
N LEU A 147 20.22 -4.19 12.06
CA LEU A 147 21.60 -4.65 11.87
C LEU A 147 22.43 -4.57 13.17
N ALA A 148 22.21 -3.57 14.02
CA ALA A 148 22.80 -3.50 15.36
C ALA A 148 22.30 -4.61 16.31
N LYS A 149 21.20 -5.28 15.97
CA LYS A 149 20.60 -6.43 16.67
C LYS A 149 20.81 -7.75 15.92
N GLU A 150 21.85 -7.83 15.08
CA GLU A 150 22.24 -9.02 14.31
C GLU A 150 21.13 -9.57 13.39
N GLY A 151 20.14 -8.73 13.04
CA GLY A 151 18.98 -9.06 12.21
C GLY A 151 17.63 -9.10 12.95
N SER A 152 17.61 -8.93 14.28
CA SER A 152 16.37 -9.07 15.06
C SER A 152 15.44 -7.85 15.02
N PHE A 153 14.13 -8.14 15.01
CA PHE A 153 13.02 -7.17 14.93
C PHE A 153 12.40 -6.89 16.32
N ASP A 154 13.10 -7.19 17.42
CA ASP A 154 12.74 -6.81 18.80
C ASP A 154 13.02 -5.31 19.01
N PHE A 155 12.18 -4.42 18.45
CA PHE A 155 12.43 -2.98 18.34
C PHE A 155 12.51 -2.22 19.68
N THR A 156 13.23 -1.09 19.72
CA THR A 156 13.17 -0.17 20.86
C THR A 156 11.80 0.52 20.94
N PRO A 157 11.29 0.86 22.15
CA PRO A 157 10.08 1.66 22.29
C PRO A 157 10.15 3.02 21.58
N GLU A 158 11.36 3.58 21.45
CA GLU A 158 11.64 4.78 20.68
C GLU A 158 11.43 4.57 19.16
N LEU A 159 11.90 3.46 18.60
CA LEU A 159 11.66 3.09 17.20
C LEU A 159 10.18 2.71 16.97
N GLU A 160 9.55 1.95 17.87
CA GLU A 160 8.11 1.64 17.80
C GLU A 160 7.26 2.92 17.75
N ALA A 161 7.54 3.90 18.62
CA ALA A 161 6.85 5.19 18.62
C ALA A 161 7.09 5.98 17.32
N THR A 162 8.27 5.86 16.72
CA THR A 162 8.63 6.51 15.46
C THR A 162 7.91 5.88 14.26
N LEU A 163 7.82 4.55 14.21
CA LEU A 163 7.04 3.80 13.21
C LEU A 163 5.54 4.12 13.30
N LEU A 164 4.99 4.24 14.52
CA LEU A 164 3.60 4.65 14.72
C LEU A 164 3.34 6.12 14.35
N ALA A 165 4.31 7.01 14.51
CA ALA A 165 4.22 8.39 14.01
C ALA A 165 4.25 8.43 12.47
N ALA A 166 5.16 7.68 11.84
CA ALA A 166 5.23 7.51 10.39
C ALA A 166 3.92 6.96 9.81
N LEU A 167 3.29 5.97 10.47
CA LEU A 167 1.97 5.46 10.08
C LEU A 167 0.86 6.53 10.19
N ALA A 168 0.91 7.40 11.20
CA ALA A 168 -0.06 8.48 11.36
C ALA A 168 0.10 9.55 10.27
N ASP A 169 1.33 9.91 9.90
CA ASP A 169 1.60 10.86 8.82
C ASP A 169 1.26 10.25 7.44
N ALA A 170 1.55 8.96 7.22
CA ALA A 170 1.15 8.24 6.02
C ALA A 170 -0.38 8.23 5.81
N LYS A 171 -1.17 8.04 6.88
CA LYS A 171 -2.64 8.21 6.82
C LYS A 171 -3.05 9.60 6.35
N VAL A 172 -2.36 10.66 6.79
CA VAL A 172 -2.62 12.03 6.31
C VAL A 172 -2.32 12.17 4.81
N GLN A 173 -1.25 11.55 4.30
CA GLN A 173 -0.94 11.53 2.86
C GLN A 173 -2.02 10.77 2.06
N LEU A 174 -2.43 9.57 2.51
CA LEU A 174 -3.46 8.76 1.83
C LEU A 174 -4.80 9.50 1.71
N ARG A 175 -5.21 10.25 2.76
CA ARG A 175 -6.42 11.09 2.70
C ARG A 175 -6.31 12.22 1.66
N GLN A 176 -5.12 12.80 1.44
CA GLN A 176 -4.94 13.83 0.41
C GLN A 176 -5.16 13.28 -1.01
N ILE A 177 -4.84 12.00 -1.26
CA ILE A 177 -5.12 11.36 -2.55
C ILE A 177 -6.64 11.26 -2.78
N VAL A 178 -7.41 10.92 -1.74
CA VAL A 178 -8.89 10.88 -1.80
C VAL A 178 -9.51 12.28 -1.89
N ASP A 179 -8.98 13.27 -1.17
CA ASP A 179 -9.45 14.65 -1.30
C ASP A 179 -9.22 15.18 -2.74
N TYR A 180 -8.12 14.80 -3.40
CA TYR A 180 -7.88 15.12 -4.81
C TYR A 180 -8.79 14.35 -5.78
N GLU A 181 -9.12 13.08 -5.50
CA GLU A 181 -10.16 12.33 -6.23
C GLU A 181 -11.50 13.10 -6.18
N PHE A 182 -11.87 13.61 -5.00
CA PHE A 182 -13.10 14.39 -4.81
C PHE A 182 -13.09 15.74 -5.53
N GLU A 183 -11.93 16.40 -5.71
CA GLU A 183 -11.82 17.62 -6.52
C GLU A 183 -11.96 17.33 -8.02
N LEU A 184 -11.50 16.18 -8.48
CA LEU A 184 -11.39 15.84 -9.90
C LEU A 184 -12.69 15.24 -10.48
N PHE A 185 -13.42 14.44 -9.71
CA PHE A 185 -14.65 13.78 -10.15
C PHE A 185 -15.90 14.47 -9.59
N GLU A 186 -16.64 15.19 -10.45
CA GLU A 186 -17.81 16.00 -10.08
C GLU A 186 -18.92 15.21 -9.37
N ASP A 187 -19.13 13.93 -9.74
CA ASP A 187 -20.02 12.97 -9.07
C ASP A 187 -19.69 12.75 -7.57
N LEU A 188 -18.46 13.09 -7.13
CA LEU A 188 -17.97 12.95 -5.75
C LEU A 188 -17.92 14.28 -5.00
N ILE A 189 -17.96 15.42 -5.70
CA ILE A 189 -18.06 16.74 -5.06
C ILE A 189 -19.34 16.80 -4.19
N GLU A 190 -20.43 16.18 -4.65
CA GLU A 190 -21.72 16.12 -3.94
C GLU A 190 -21.74 15.22 -2.68
N LEU A 191 -20.64 14.55 -2.32
CA LEU A 191 -20.53 13.81 -1.05
C LEU A 191 -20.56 14.77 0.15
N ASP A 192 -21.45 14.52 1.10
CA ASP A 192 -21.58 15.31 2.33
C ASP A 192 -20.44 15.08 3.34
N ASP A 193 -20.35 15.98 4.32
CA ASP A 193 -19.31 15.96 5.36
C ASP A 193 -19.34 14.68 6.22
N GLU A 194 -20.51 14.04 6.40
CA GLU A 194 -20.62 12.79 7.16
C GLU A 194 -20.03 11.62 6.35
N MET A 195 -20.30 11.54 5.05
CA MET A 195 -19.74 10.55 4.15
C MET A 195 -18.22 10.74 3.95
N ARG A 196 -17.74 11.98 3.83
CA ARG A 196 -16.31 12.31 3.77
C ARG A 196 -15.59 11.93 5.07
N ALA A 197 -16.17 12.24 6.24
CA ALA A 197 -15.61 11.88 7.54
C ALA A 197 -15.60 10.35 7.78
N LEU A 198 -16.57 9.63 7.22
CA LEU A 198 -16.62 8.17 7.20
C LEU A 198 -15.52 7.58 6.30
N ILE A 199 -15.34 8.10 5.09
CA ILE A 199 -14.25 7.71 4.17
C ILE A 199 -12.87 7.95 4.81
N ASN A 200 -12.69 9.02 5.58
CA ASN A 200 -11.45 9.26 6.31
C ASN A 200 -11.21 8.27 7.48
N GLN A 201 -12.26 7.89 8.22
CA GLN A 201 -12.17 6.81 9.22
C GLN A 201 -11.89 5.44 8.59
N ILE A 202 -12.38 5.24 7.37
CA ILE A 202 -12.09 4.07 6.54
C ILE A 202 -10.58 4.04 6.27
N ILE A 203 -10.00 5.04 5.61
CA ILE A 203 -8.55 5.13 5.31
C ILE A 203 -7.67 4.90 6.56
N ASP A 204 -8.10 5.41 7.72
CA ASP A 204 -7.39 5.23 8.98
C ASP A 204 -7.40 3.79 9.51
N TYR A 205 -8.58 3.16 9.60
CA TYR A 205 -8.71 1.75 9.99
C TYR A 205 -8.00 0.84 8.99
N MET A 206 -8.11 1.16 7.71
CA MET A 206 -7.45 0.43 6.64
C MET A 206 -5.95 0.38 6.92
N ALA A 207 -5.25 1.52 6.96
CA ALA A 207 -3.80 1.55 7.16
C ALA A 207 -3.31 0.86 8.45
N ASP A 208 -4.07 0.90 9.55
CA ASP A 208 -3.74 0.16 10.78
C ASP A 208 -3.66 -1.36 10.58
N GLU A 209 -4.50 -1.93 9.72
CA GLU A 209 -4.61 -3.37 9.55
C GLU A 209 -3.51 -3.98 8.67
N THR A 210 -2.86 -3.21 7.76
CA THR A 210 -1.63 -3.67 7.06
C THR A 210 -0.46 -3.56 7.99
N TYR A 211 -0.36 -2.49 8.80
CA TYR A 211 0.68 -2.42 9.81
C TYR A 211 0.63 -3.64 10.77
N GLN A 212 -0.58 -4.12 11.08
CA GLN A 212 -0.86 -5.38 11.77
C GLN A 212 -0.89 -6.64 10.87
N ALA A 213 -0.66 -6.52 9.57
CA ALA A 213 -0.52 -7.64 8.63
C ALA A 213 0.93 -7.89 8.20
N ILE A 214 1.82 -6.89 8.29
CA ILE A 214 3.24 -7.01 7.92
C ILE A 214 3.79 -8.29 8.57
N PRO A 215 4.34 -9.22 7.77
CA PRO A 215 4.77 -10.51 8.27
C PRO A 215 6.15 -10.37 8.92
N TRP A 216 6.23 -9.60 10.01
CA TRP A 216 7.47 -9.19 10.67
C TRP A 216 8.43 -10.35 10.94
N LYS A 217 7.93 -11.53 11.32
CA LYS A 217 8.76 -12.71 11.56
C LYS A 217 9.32 -13.35 10.27
N LEU A 218 8.62 -13.24 9.14
CA LEU A 218 9.19 -13.63 7.85
C LEU A 218 10.27 -12.63 7.40
N LEU A 219 10.03 -11.33 7.60
CA LEU A 219 11.02 -10.29 7.30
C LEU A 219 12.29 -10.45 8.15
N GLU A 220 12.14 -10.75 9.45
CA GLU A 220 13.26 -11.09 10.35
C GLU A 220 14.04 -12.31 9.84
N ASP A 221 13.35 -13.39 9.45
CA ASP A 221 14.00 -14.61 8.92
C ASP A 221 14.72 -14.37 7.58
N ILE A 222 14.16 -13.55 6.69
CA ILE A 222 14.82 -13.11 5.45
C ILE A 222 16.06 -12.28 5.74
N VAL A 223 15.98 -11.34 6.69
CA VAL A 223 17.10 -10.48 7.05
C VAL A 223 18.23 -11.28 7.71
N TYR A 224 17.93 -12.25 8.58
CA TYR A 224 18.94 -13.18 9.09
C TYR A 224 19.65 -13.92 7.96
N GLU A 225 18.92 -14.50 7.00
CA GLU A 225 19.55 -15.26 5.90
C GLU A 225 20.41 -14.36 4.97
N VAL A 226 20.01 -13.11 4.75
CA VAL A 226 20.81 -12.13 4.00
C VAL A 226 22.07 -11.70 4.76
N ILE A 227 22.00 -11.56 6.09
CA ILE A 227 23.17 -11.27 6.94
C ILE A 227 24.15 -12.44 6.96
N GLU A 228 23.66 -13.67 7.20
CA GLU A 228 24.49 -14.88 7.24
C GLU A 228 25.21 -15.15 5.91
N ASN A 229 24.60 -14.79 4.77
CA ASN A 229 25.17 -14.94 3.43
C ASN A 229 25.88 -13.67 2.89
N GLU A 230 26.42 -12.82 3.76
CA GLU A 230 27.23 -11.63 3.42
C GLU A 230 26.56 -10.68 2.41
N GLY A 231 25.26 -10.41 2.60
CA GLY A 231 24.46 -9.53 1.74
C GLY A 231 24.02 -10.19 0.44
N THR A 232 23.92 -11.52 0.41
CA THR A 232 23.38 -12.28 -0.73
C THR A 232 21.89 -12.51 -0.57
N ILE A 233 21.13 -12.15 -1.60
CA ILE A 233 19.66 -12.20 -1.62
C ILE A 233 19.10 -13.44 -2.32
N GLU A 234 19.95 -14.41 -2.68
CA GLU A 234 19.54 -15.71 -3.18
C GLU A 234 19.02 -16.55 -2.01
N LEU A 235 17.76 -16.31 -1.63
CA LEU A 235 17.11 -16.97 -0.49
C LEU A 235 16.90 -18.46 -0.75
N SER A 236 16.94 -19.24 0.33
CA SER A 236 16.70 -20.67 0.36
C SER A 236 15.30 -21.06 -0.13
N ASP A 237 15.18 -22.24 -0.76
CA ASP A 237 13.89 -22.80 -1.21
C ASP A 237 12.80 -22.76 -0.13
N ALA A 238 13.19 -22.96 1.13
CA ALA A 238 12.28 -22.95 2.29
C ALA A 238 11.82 -21.53 2.70
N LEU A 239 12.62 -20.48 2.49
CA LEU A 239 12.13 -19.10 2.64
C LEU A 239 11.27 -18.70 1.44
N ASN A 240 11.63 -19.10 0.23
CA ASN A 240 10.82 -18.81 -0.97
C ASN A 240 9.42 -19.46 -0.89
N GLU A 241 9.33 -20.72 -0.45
CA GLU A 241 8.04 -21.40 -0.20
C GLU A 241 7.21 -20.64 0.85
N ARG A 242 7.83 -20.21 1.96
CA ARG A 242 7.18 -19.41 3.00
C ARG A 242 6.75 -18.01 2.54
N ILE A 243 7.47 -17.40 1.58
CA ILE A 243 7.08 -16.11 0.98
C ILE A 243 5.78 -16.29 0.18
N GLU A 244 5.71 -17.30 -0.69
CA GLU A 244 4.49 -17.59 -1.47
C GLU A 244 3.29 -17.98 -0.57
N GLU A 245 3.50 -18.81 0.46
CA GLU A 245 2.47 -19.11 1.48
C GLU A 245 2.00 -17.83 2.20
N THR A 246 2.92 -16.93 2.50
CA THR A 246 2.61 -15.66 3.18
C THR A 246 1.89 -14.68 2.26
N LEU A 247 2.18 -14.66 0.96
CA LEU A 247 1.46 -13.82 -0.01
C LEU A 247 -0.02 -14.26 -0.15
N GLU A 248 -0.31 -15.56 -0.21
CA GLU A 248 -1.70 -16.04 -0.22
C GLU A 248 -2.37 -15.92 1.17
N SER A 249 -1.60 -15.98 2.27
CA SER A 249 -2.11 -15.63 3.60
C SER A 249 -2.44 -14.14 3.73
N LEU A 250 -1.62 -13.25 3.16
CA LEU A 250 -1.86 -11.81 3.08
C LEU A 250 -3.04 -11.49 2.16
N ARG A 251 -3.24 -12.25 1.07
CA ARG A 251 -4.48 -12.22 0.28
C ARG A 251 -5.69 -12.53 1.13
N GLN A 252 -5.66 -13.63 1.89
CA GLN A 252 -6.79 -14.02 2.72
C GLN A 252 -7.01 -13.03 3.87
N LYS A 253 -5.95 -12.45 4.47
CA LYS A 253 -6.12 -11.35 5.44
C LYS A 253 -6.66 -10.09 4.75
N LEU A 254 -6.20 -9.72 3.55
CA LEU A 254 -6.78 -8.59 2.81
C LEU A 254 -8.25 -8.87 2.44
N ARG A 255 -8.63 -10.13 2.16
CA ARG A 255 -10.02 -10.54 1.93
C ARG A 255 -10.86 -10.49 3.20
N GLU A 256 -10.35 -10.98 4.33
CA GLU A 256 -11.04 -10.91 5.62
C GLU A 256 -11.18 -9.45 6.07
N VAL A 257 -10.09 -8.69 6.00
CA VAL A 257 -10.08 -7.24 6.16
C VAL A 257 -10.80 -6.55 4.99
N LEU A 258 -11.26 -7.21 3.91
CA LEU A 258 -12.26 -6.71 2.92
C LEU A 258 -13.70 -7.07 3.27
N GLU A 259 -13.87 -8.04 4.17
CA GLU A 259 -15.15 -8.59 4.62
C GLU A 259 -15.56 -8.12 6.04
N SER A 260 -14.79 -7.15 6.68
CA SER A 260 -14.82 -5.03 8.65
C SER A 260 -15.44 -3.52 8.46
N LEU A 261 -14.95 -2.62 7.58
CA LEU A 261 -15.72 -1.43 7.18
C LEU A 261 -17.14 -1.65 6.61
N GLU A 262 -17.62 -2.84 6.20
CA GLU A 262 -19.07 -3.05 5.95
C GLU A 262 -19.91 -2.94 7.26
N SER A 263 -19.24 -2.79 8.42
CA SER A 263 -19.82 -2.25 9.66
C SER A 263 -19.60 -0.75 9.84
N LEU A 264 -18.40 -0.21 9.51
CA LEU A 264 -18.11 1.23 9.63
C LEU A 264 -19.02 2.06 8.70
N PHE A 265 -19.26 1.61 7.46
CA PHE A 265 -20.15 2.26 6.50
C PHE A 265 -21.62 2.37 6.97
N PHE A 266 -22.06 1.51 7.91
CA PHE A 266 -23.47 1.42 8.32
C PHE A 266 -23.65 1.32 9.85
N PRO A 267 -23.32 2.39 10.60
CA PRO A 267 -23.38 2.39 12.05
C PRO A 267 -24.81 2.19 12.58
N LYS A 268 -24.94 1.35 13.61
CA LYS A 268 -26.24 0.79 14.07
C LYS A 268 -27.19 1.79 14.76
N SER A 269 -26.81 3.06 14.89
CA SER A 269 -27.44 4.06 15.78
C SER A 269 -28.58 4.88 15.16
N LEU A 270 -28.64 5.06 13.83
CA LEU A 270 -29.68 5.86 13.15
C LEU A 270 -31.10 5.23 13.15
N LYS A 271 -31.31 4.13 13.88
CA LYS A 271 -32.54 3.32 13.93
C LYS A 271 -33.70 3.90 14.78
N SER A 272 -33.75 5.22 15.00
CA SER A 272 -34.65 5.84 15.98
C SER A 272 -35.48 7.02 15.48
N LEU A 273 -35.38 7.41 14.20
CA LEU A 273 -36.04 8.62 13.66
C LEU A 273 -36.93 8.42 12.42
N PHE A 274 -37.08 7.19 11.93
CA PHE A 274 -38.07 6.80 10.90
C PHE A 274 -38.68 5.43 11.21
#